data_AF-A0AAD8H2N5-F1
#
_entry.id   AF-A0AAD8H2N5-F1
#
_cell.length_a   1.000
_cell.length_b   1.000
_cell.length_c   1.000
_cell.angle_alpha   90.00
_cell.angle_beta   90.00
_cell.angle_gamma   90.00
#
_symmetry.space_group_name_H-M   'P 1'
#
loop_
_entity.id
_entity.type
_entity.pdbx_description
1 polymer ?
#
loop_
_entity_poly.entity_id
_entity_poly.type
_entity_poly.pdbx_seq_one_letter_code
_entity_poly.pdbx_strand_id
1 'polypeptide(L)'
;MAKGERREPLGDSREILNSRLNSYQVKPFWIEKRNVKEDIAMISKDDVKAIKEKVLKYGKLIEKDVVKALERGNEDFIRYAYNRLRRLEKLIDKELLDKALMGDEEAMEKARWTLLMSNWKGPIVKWKEENLQEEALKKDILLQDLLKTQYHWIDQNTKKSLLNQEEDAVEMALNQIHFNSLGKGMERVRDKNSQPSYAEIVLKGKGEDDGWRRVTYKKKQSA
;
A
#
# COMPACT_ATOMS: atom_id res chain seq x y z
N MET A 1 20.57 50.87 16.01
CA MET A 1 21.09 50.46 14.68
C MET A 1 20.88 48.95 14.54
N ALA A 2 19.83 48.52 13.84
CA ALA A 2 19.54 47.11 13.60
C ALA A 2 20.13 46.72 12.23
N LYS A 3 21.00 45.70 12.20
CA LYS A 3 21.52 45.12 10.96
C LYS A 3 20.47 44.20 10.38
N GLY A 4 19.95 44.53 9.20
CA GLY A 4 19.05 43.68 8.43
C GLY A 4 19.81 42.52 7.79
N GLU A 5 19.44 41.30 8.14
CA GLU A 5 19.88 40.08 7.44
C GLU A 5 19.21 40.01 6.07
N ARG A 6 20.03 39.99 5.01
CA ARG A 6 19.57 39.68 3.65
C ARG A 6 19.27 38.19 3.59
N ARG A 7 18.03 37.82 3.28
CA ARG A 7 17.68 36.46 2.87
C ARG A 7 18.14 36.29 1.42
N GLU A 8 19.00 35.31 1.18
CA GLU A 8 19.36 34.88 -0.17
C GLU A 8 18.14 34.32 -0.91
N PRO A 9 18.05 34.50 -2.24
CA PRO A 9 16.93 34.00 -3.02
C PRO A 9 16.94 32.47 -3.03
N LEU A 10 15.80 31.87 -2.67
CA LEU A 10 15.52 30.45 -2.85
C LEU A 10 15.66 30.13 -4.35
N GLY A 11 16.77 29.49 -4.73
CA GLY A 11 16.97 28.96 -6.08
C GLY A 11 15.81 28.06 -6.49
N ASP A 12 15.52 28.06 -7.80
CA ASP A 12 14.37 27.38 -8.39
C ASP A 12 14.34 25.91 -7.92
N SER A 13 13.30 25.56 -7.16
CA SER A 13 13.17 24.25 -6.52
C SER A 13 13.19 23.10 -7.54
N ARG A 14 12.93 23.40 -8.83
CA ARG A 14 13.05 22.47 -9.94
C ARG A 14 14.50 22.12 -10.30
N GLU A 15 15.43 23.07 -10.21
CA GLU A 15 16.86 22.80 -10.47
C GLU A 15 17.50 22.01 -9.33
N ILE A 16 17.05 22.22 -8.09
CA ILE A 16 17.49 21.46 -6.92
C ILE A 16 16.99 20.00 -7.00
N LEU A 17 15.76 19.79 -7.48
CA LEU A 17 15.21 18.45 -7.72
C LEU A 17 15.92 17.73 -8.88
N ASN A 18 16.18 18.41 -9.99
CA ASN A 18 16.85 17.82 -11.15
C ASN A 18 18.34 17.52 -10.91
N SER A 19 19.05 18.37 -10.16
CA SER A 19 20.44 18.12 -9.77
C SER A 19 20.58 16.95 -8.79
N ARG A 20 19.59 16.76 -7.89
CA ARG A 20 19.51 15.57 -7.04
C ARG A 20 19.24 14.32 -7.84
N LEU A 21 18.25 14.34 -8.74
CA LEU A 21 17.88 13.19 -9.60
C LEU A 21 19.05 12.69 -10.46
N ASN A 22 19.89 13.59 -11.01
CA ASN A 22 21.04 13.20 -11.84
C ASN A 22 22.26 12.70 -11.05
N SER A 23 22.37 13.00 -9.76
CA SER A 23 23.51 12.57 -8.92
C SER A 23 23.35 11.14 -8.38
N TYR A 24 22.19 10.53 -8.55
CA TYR A 24 21.90 9.20 -8.03
C TYR A 24 22.09 8.13 -9.11
N GLN A 25 23.34 7.70 -9.30
CA GLN A 25 23.59 6.28 -9.59
C GLN A 25 23.26 5.45 -8.33
N VAL A 26 22.02 5.51 -7.87
CA VAL A 26 21.56 4.69 -6.75
C VAL A 26 20.89 3.48 -7.36
N LYS A 27 21.63 2.37 -7.37
CA LYS A 27 20.98 1.06 -7.35
C LYS A 27 19.97 1.12 -6.21
N PRO A 28 18.66 0.96 -6.46
CA PRO A 28 17.70 1.02 -5.39
C PRO A 28 18.06 -0.06 -4.39
N PHE A 29 18.02 0.28 -3.10
CA PHE A 29 18.46 -0.56 -1.98
C PHE A 29 17.77 -1.94 -1.93
N TRP A 30 16.74 -2.15 -2.77
CA TRP A 30 15.91 -3.34 -2.86
C TRP A 30 15.98 -4.08 -4.21
N ILE A 31 16.78 -3.62 -5.19
CA ILE A 31 16.94 -4.35 -6.46
C ILE A 31 18.12 -5.31 -6.33
N GLU A 32 17.99 -6.32 -5.47
CA GLU A 32 18.77 -7.54 -5.59
C GLU A 32 17.83 -8.77 -5.53
N LYS A 33 17.56 -9.27 -6.74
CA LYS A 33 17.03 -10.58 -7.15
C LYS A 33 16.11 -11.30 -6.17
N ARG A 34 14.80 -11.10 -6.35
CA ARG A 34 13.81 -12.11 -6.00
C ARG A 34 14.04 -13.37 -6.85
N ASN A 35 14.20 -14.51 -6.20
CA ASN A 35 14.42 -15.83 -6.81
C ASN A 35 13.12 -16.65 -6.98
N VAL A 36 11.95 -16.01 -6.85
CA VAL A 36 10.67 -16.62 -7.24
C VAL A 36 10.52 -16.39 -8.74
N LYS A 37 10.09 -17.39 -9.53
CA LYS A 37 9.65 -17.17 -10.91
C LYS A 37 8.41 -16.26 -10.86
N GLU A 38 8.64 -14.95 -10.81
CA GLU A 38 7.56 -13.97 -10.75
C GLU A 38 6.79 -14.02 -12.08
N ASP A 39 5.48 -14.23 -11.99
CA ASP A 39 4.58 -14.15 -13.13
C ASP A 39 4.53 -12.68 -13.56
N ILE A 40 5.18 -12.33 -14.68
CA ILE A 40 5.22 -10.96 -15.19
C ILE A 40 4.21 -10.83 -16.30
N ALA A 41 3.28 -9.89 -16.15
CA ALA A 41 2.34 -9.53 -17.20
C ALA A 41 2.70 -8.15 -17.77
N MET A 42 2.64 -8.04 -19.09
CA MET A 42 2.91 -6.80 -19.81
C MET A 42 1.60 -6.26 -20.37
N ILE A 43 1.29 -5.00 -20.08
CA ILE A 43 0.13 -4.28 -20.61
C ILE A 43 0.59 -3.11 -21.48
N SER A 44 -0.16 -2.82 -22.54
CA SER A 44 0.00 -1.64 -23.37
C SER A 44 -1.08 -0.61 -23.09
N LYS A 45 -0.89 0.61 -23.58
CA LYS A 45 -1.89 1.67 -23.53
C LYS A 45 -3.19 1.30 -24.25
N ASP A 46 -3.09 0.51 -25.32
CA ASP A 46 -4.24 0.01 -26.06
C ASP A 46 -5.09 -0.98 -25.24
N ASP A 47 -4.47 -1.68 -24.29
CA ASP A 47 -5.16 -2.62 -23.40
C ASP A 47 -6.02 -1.91 -22.34
N VAL A 48 -5.71 -0.65 -22.00
CA VAL A 48 -6.32 0.09 -20.87
C VAL A 48 -7.84 0.10 -20.95
N LYS A 49 -8.40 0.34 -22.14
CA LYS A 49 -9.85 0.40 -22.35
C LYS A 49 -10.49 -0.96 -22.06
N ALA A 50 -9.95 -2.04 -22.63
CA ALA A 50 -10.46 -3.38 -22.44
C ALA A 50 -10.34 -3.85 -20.97
N ILE A 51 -9.24 -3.50 -20.32
CA ILE A 51 -9.02 -3.77 -18.89
C ILE A 51 -10.09 -3.05 -18.06
N LYS A 52 -10.31 -1.76 -18.30
CA LYS A 52 -11.33 -0.97 -17.60
C LYS A 52 -12.72 -1.57 -17.75
N GLU A 53 -13.12 -1.94 -18.95
CA GLU A 53 -14.42 -2.59 -19.22
C GLU A 53 -14.58 -3.90 -18.43
N LYS A 54 -13.54 -4.73 -18.39
CA LYS A 54 -13.54 -5.95 -17.58
C LYS A 54 -13.63 -5.66 -16.08
N VAL A 55 -12.89 -4.67 -15.57
CA VAL A 55 -12.93 -4.30 -14.14
C VAL A 55 -14.33 -3.85 -13.75
N LEU A 56 -14.99 -3.03 -14.58
CA LEU A 56 -16.35 -2.58 -14.34
C LEU A 56 -17.33 -3.76 -14.34
N LYS A 57 -17.17 -4.72 -15.26
CA LYS A 57 -17.96 -5.96 -15.27
C LYS A 57 -17.86 -6.73 -13.96
N TYR A 58 -16.65 -6.86 -13.40
CA TYR A 58 -16.39 -7.57 -12.14
C TYR A 58 -16.42 -6.65 -10.91
N GLY A 59 -16.99 -5.45 -11.01
CA GLY A 59 -16.88 -4.40 -9.98
C GLY A 59 -17.37 -4.81 -8.59
N LYS A 60 -18.29 -5.76 -8.47
CA LYS A 60 -18.78 -6.30 -7.19
C LYS A 60 -17.77 -7.20 -6.45
N LEU A 61 -16.78 -7.73 -7.18
CA LEU A 61 -15.71 -8.60 -6.67
C LEU A 61 -14.37 -7.88 -6.56
N ILE A 62 -14.27 -6.64 -7.05
CA ILE A 62 -13.09 -5.79 -6.99
C ILE A 62 -13.31 -4.70 -5.92
N GLU A 63 -12.23 -4.20 -5.34
CA GLU A 63 -12.30 -3.15 -4.32
C GLU A 63 -13.00 -1.89 -4.85
N LYS A 64 -13.98 -1.40 -4.10
CA LYS A 64 -14.85 -0.29 -4.49
C LYS A 64 -14.07 0.96 -4.90
N ASP A 65 -12.95 1.24 -4.24
CA ASP A 65 -12.15 2.44 -4.51
C ASP A 65 -11.36 2.35 -5.81
N VAL A 66 -10.97 1.14 -6.23
CA VAL A 66 -10.33 0.88 -7.52
C VAL A 66 -11.34 1.11 -8.65
N VAL A 67 -12.55 0.57 -8.49
CA VAL A 67 -13.65 0.77 -9.46
C VAL A 67 -13.93 2.26 -9.62
N LYS A 68 -14.13 2.99 -8.52
CA LYS A 68 -14.36 4.44 -8.55
C LYS A 68 -13.20 5.23 -9.16
N ALA A 69 -11.96 4.86 -8.87
CA ALA A 69 -10.78 5.52 -9.43
C ALA A 69 -10.78 5.39 -10.97
N LEU A 70 -11.03 4.18 -11.48
CA LEU A 70 -11.10 3.93 -12.92
C LEU A 70 -12.30 4.61 -13.58
N GLU A 71 -13.47 4.64 -12.94
CA GLU A 71 -14.64 5.40 -13.42
C GLU A 71 -14.30 6.88 -13.63
N ARG A 72 -13.54 7.48 -12.70
CA ARG A 72 -13.05 8.86 -12.78
C ARG A 72 -11.92 9.07 -13.78
N GLY A 73 -11.49 8.03 -14.50
CA GLY A 73 -10.41 8.11 -15.48
C GLY A 73 -9.00 8.11 -14.88
N ASN A 74 -8.85 7.69 -13.63
CA ASN A 74 -7.52 7.56 -13.02
C ASN A 74 -6.86 6.24 -13.45
N GLU A 75 -5.99 6.31 -14.45
CA GLU A 75 -5.28 5.17 -15.03
C GLU A 75 -4.12 4.65 -14.15
N ASP A 76 -3.74 5.36 -13.08
CA ASP A 76 -2.69 4.88 -12.17
C ASP A 76 -3.05 3.54 -11.51
N PHE A 77 -4.34 3.25 -11.39
CA PHE A 77 -4.87 2.01 -10.84
C PHE A 77 -4.93 0.87 -11.86
N ILE A 78 -4.63 1.09 -13.14
CA ILE A 78 -4.86 0.07 -14.18
C ILE A 78 -3.99 -1.17 -13.98
N ARG A 79 -2.73 -0.99 -13.55
CA ARG A 79 -1.81 -2.09 -13.25
C ARG A 79 -2.34 -2.94 -12.09
N TYR A 80 -2.80 -2.27 -11.03
CA TYR A 80 -3.42 -2.94 -9.88
C TYR A 80 -4.69 -3.68 -10.29
N ALA A 81 -5.56 -3.02 -11.05
CA ALA A 81 -6.82 -3.59 -11.47
C ALA A 81 -6.64 -4.79 -12.41
N TYR A 82 -5.64 -4.74 -13.31
CA TYR A 82 -5.27 -5.88 -14.14
C TYR A 82 -4.77 -7.05 -13.30
N ASN A 83 -3.92 -6.81 -12.29
CA ASN A 83 -3.52 -7.85 -11.35
C ASN A 83 -4.76 -8.50 -10.68
N ARG A 84 -5.70 -7.69 -10.19
CA ARG A 84 -6.93 -8.20 -9.56
C ARG A 84 -7.78 -9.02 -10.52
N LEU A 85 -7.93 -8.61 -11.78
CA LEU A 85 -8.59 -9.41 -12.81
C LEU A 85 -7.91 -10.76 -13.00
N ARG A 86 -6.57 -10.79 -13.08
CA ARG A 86 -5.82 -12.05 -13.24
C ARG A 86 -5.98 -12.98 -12.04
N ARG A 87 -6.11 -12.43 -10.84
CA ARG A 87 -6.45 -13.22 -9.64
C ARG A 87 -7.83 -13.84 -9.76
N LEU A 88 -8.85 -13.06 -10.14
CA LEU A 88 -10.20 -13.57 -10.37
C LEU A 88 -10.20 -14.69 -11.41
N GLU A 89 -9.60 -14.44 -12.58
CA GLU A 89 -9.57 -15.38 -13.72
C GLU A 89 -8.83 -16.70 -13.41
N LYS A 90 -7.83 -16.68 -12.52
CA LYS A 90 -7.03 -17.88 -12.20
C LYS A 90 -7.53 -18.64 -10.98
N LEU A 91 -8.00 -17.93 -9.96
CA LEU A 91 -8.34 -18.53 -8.66
C LEU A 91 -9.79 -18.97 -8.56
N ILE A 92 -10.67 -18.38 -9.35
CA ILE A 92 -12.11 -18.63 -9.26
C ILE A 92 -12.53 -19.34 -10.54
N ASP A 93 -13.23 -20.46 -10.39
CA ASP A 93 -13.77 -21.18 -11.53
C ASP A 93 -14.82 -20.33 -12.25
N LYS A 94 -14.95 -20.58 -13.56
CA LYS A 94 -15.80 -19.77 -14.44
C LYS A 94 -17.28 -19.85 -14.03
N GLU A 95 -17.74 -21.03 -13.61
CA GLU A 95 -19.13 -21.23 -13.19
C GLU A 95 -19.47 -20.40 -11.96
N LEU A 96 -18.58 -20.39 -10.97
CA LEU A 96 -18.72 -19.59 -9.75
C LEU A 96 -18.67 -18.09 -10.04
N LEU A 97 -17.78 -17.65 -10.95
CA LEU A 97 -17.75 -16.26 -11.41
C LEU A 97 -19.06 -15.86 -12.11
N ASP A 98 -19.59 -16.71 -12.99
CA ASP A 98 -20.81 -16.42 -13.72
C ASP A 98 -22.03 -16.33 -12.77
N LYS A 99 -22.13 -17.22 -11.77
CA LYS A 99 -23.14 -17.11 -10.71
C LYS A 99 -23.00 -15.83 -9.88
N ALA A 100 -21.78 -15.49 -9.49
CA ALA A 100 -21.50 -14.26 -8.75
C ALA A 100 -21.89 -13.01 -9.57
N LEU A 101 -21.68 -13.02 -10.89
CA LEU A 101 -22.12 -11.95 -11.79
C LEU A 101 -23.66 -11.86 -11.91
N MET A 102 -24.36 -12.98 -11.84
CA MET A 102 -25.83 -13.03 -11.78
C MET A 102 -26.40 -12.53 -10.44
N GLY A 103 -25.54 -12.27 -9.44
CA GLY A 103 -25.94 -11.75 -8.14
C GLY A 103 -26.23 -12.81 -7.10
N ASP A 104 -25.82 -14.06 -7.33
CA ASP A 104 -25.85 -15.12 -6.32
C ASP A 104 -24.91 -14.74 -5.16
N GLU A 105 -25.49 -14.49 -3.97
CA GLU A 105 -24.76 -14.04 -2.80
C GLU A 105 -23.79 -15.09 -2.26
N GLU A 106 -24.19 -16.37 -2.28
CA GLU A 106 -23.35 -17.48 -1.82
C GLU A 106 -22.14 -17.63 -2.75
N ALA A 107 -22.36 -17.51 -4.07
CA ALA A 107 -21.28 -17.53 -5.05
C ALA A 107 -20.31 -16.34 -4.86
N MET A 108 -20.85 -15.13 -4.61
CA MET A 108 -20.04 -13.93 -4.35
C MET A 108 -19.19 -14.06 -3.07
N GLU A 109 -19.77 -14.56 -1.98
CA GLU A 109 -19.05 -14.77 -0.72
C GLU A 109 -17.95 -15.81 -0.89
N LYS A 110 -18.26 -16.93 -1.53
CA LYS A 110 -17.28 -17.99 -1.84
C LYS A 110 -16.14 -17.47 -2.72
N ALA A 111 -16.45 -16.69 -3.75
CA ALA A 111 -15.45 -16.03 -4.59
C ALA A 111 -14.52 -15.11 -3.76
N ARG A 112 -15.08 -14.27 -2.88
CA ARG A 112 -14.30 -13.39 -1.99
C ARG A 112 -13.42 -14.19 -1.02
N TRP A 113 -13.96 -15.26 -0.45
CA TRP A 113 -13.21 -16.14 0.43
C TRP A 113 -12.02 -16.79 -0.27
N THR A 114 -12.22 -17.30 -1.48
CA THR A 114 -11.14 -17.88 -2.31
C THR A 114 -10.03 -16.85 -2.58
N LEU A 115 -10.38 -15.60 -2.87
CA LEU A 115 -9.39 -14.53 -3.06
C LEU A 115 -8.62 -14.21 -1.78
N LEU A 116 -9.30 -14.22 -0.63
CA LEU A 116 -8.72 -13.93 0.68
C LEU A 116 -7.76 -15.03 1.13
N MET A 117 -8.14 -16.29 0.93
CA MET A 117 -7.37 -17.45 1.37
C MET A 117 -6.21 -17.82 0.42
N SER A 118 -6.14 -17.19 -0.75
CA SER A 118 -5.06 -17.46 -1.71
C SER A 118 -3.81 -16.67 -1.38
N ASN A 119 -2.70 -17.40 -1.22
CA ASN A 119 -1.36 -16.82 -1.05
C ASN A 119 -0.80 -16.20 -2.34
N TRP A 120 -1.43 -16.42 -3.51
CA TRP A 120 -0.96 -15.85 -4.75
C TRP A 120 -1.49 -14.42 -4.94
N LYS A 121 -0.59 -13.44 -4.83
CA LYS A 121 -0.87 -12.00 -5.00
C LYS A 121 -1.08 -11.56 -6.45
N GLY A 122 -1.04 -12.49 -7.40
CA GLY A 122 -1.18 -12.21 -8.83
C GLY A 122 0.14 -11.83 -9.50
N PRO A 123 0.11 -11.48 -10.80
CA PRO A 123 1.31 -11.15 -11.55
C PRO A 123 1.83 -9.74 -11.24
N ILE A 124 3.12 -9.53 -11.44
CA ILE A 124 3.71 -8.19 -11.52
C ILE A 124 3.35 -7.62 -12.87
N VAL A 125 2.58 -6.55 -12.86
CA VAL A 125 2.12 -5.89 -14.09
C VAL A 125 3.09 -4.77 -14.44
N LYS A 126 3.58 -4.76 -15.68
CA LYS A 126 4.49 -3.75 -16.23
C LYS A 126 3.91 -3.17 -17.52
N TRP A 127 4.27 -1.94 -17.83
CA TRP A 127 3.98 -1.32 -19.12
C TRP A 127 4.92 -1.89 -20.19
N LYS A 128 4.39 -2.10 -21.39
CA LYS A 128 5.19 -2.43 -22.58
C LYS A 128 5.94 -1.19 -23.07
N GLU A 129 5.30 -0.03 -23.00
CA GLU A 129 5.88 1.25 -23.39
C GLU A 129 6.88 1.72 -22.33
N GLU A 130 8.12 1.93 -22.76
CA GLU A 130 9.24 2.27 -21.87
C GLU A 130 9.01 3.57 -21.11
N ASN A 131 8.48 4.61 -21.76
CA ASN A 131 8.17 5.89 -21.13
C ASN A 131 7.14 5.76 -19.99
N LEU A 132 6.07 4.98 -20.18
CA LEU A 132 5.07 4.74 -19.14
C LEU A 132 5.66 3.89 -18.00
N GLN A 133 6.53 2.94 -18.33
CA GLN A 133 7.23 2.13 -17.34
C GLN A 133 8.19 2.99 -16.50
N GLU A 134 8.94 3.91 -17.13
CA GLU A 134 9.82 4.85 -16.44
C GLU A 134 9.04 5.81 -15.53
N GLU A 135 7.93 6.36 -16.00
CA GLU A 135 7.07 7.22 -15.18
C GLU A 135 6.53 6.47 -13.95
N ALA A 136 6.12 5.21 -14.14
CA ALA A 136 5.69 4.36 -13.03
C ALA A 136 6.84 4.12 -12.03
N LEU A 137 8.06 3.85 -12.50
CA LEU A 137 9.24 3.68 -11.66
C LEU A 137 9.60 4.97 -10.90
N LYS A 138 9.44 6.14 -11.52
CA LYS A 138 9.64 7.44 -10.85
C LYS A 138 8.68 7.60 -9.66
N LYS A 139 7.42 7.18 -9.78
CA LYS A 139 6.46 7.20 -8.66
C LYS A 139 6.90 6.25 -7.54
N ASP A 140 7.43 5.08 -7.87
CA ASP A 140 7.97 4.15 -6.88
C ASP A 140 9.18 4.74 -6.13
N ILE A 141 10.03 5.51 -6.82
CA ILE A 141 11.16 6.24 -6.20
C ILE A 141 10.63 7.28 -5.20
N LEU A 142 9.61 8.06 -5.57
CA LEU A 142 9.01 9.05 -4.66
C LEU A 142 8.43 8.38 -3.40
N LEU A 143 7.83 7.21 -3.55
CA LEU A 143 7.35 6.42 -2.42
C LEU A 143 8.51 5.99 -1.52
N GLN A 144 9.62 5.53 -2.08
CA GLN A 144 10.82 5.17 -1.30
C GLN A 144 11.39 6.38 -0.56
N ASP A 145 11.43 7.54 -1.18
CA ASP A 145 11.91 8.77 -0.54
C ASP A 145 10.98 9.22 0.59
N LEU A 146 9.66 9.06 0.43
CA LEU A 146 8.70 9.27 1.52
C LEU A 146 8.99 8.34 2.70
N LEU A 147 9.17 7.04 2.46
CA LEU A 147 9.47 6.06 3.52
C LEU A 147 10.77 6.38 4.25
N LYS A 148 11.82 6.82 3.53
CA LYS A 148 13.10 7.24 4.12
C LYS A 148 12.94 8.50 4.96
N THR A 149 12.22 9.49 4.44
CA THR A 149 12.03 10.77 5.13
C THR A 149 11.22 10.56 6.43
N GLN A 150 10.22 9.69 6.38
CA GLN A 150 9.34 9.39 7.51
C GLN A 150 9.78 8.14 8.30
N TYR A 151 11.02 7.68 8.13
CA TYR A 151 11.53 6.44 8.73
C TYR A 151 11.42 6.44 10.26
N HIS A 152 11.46 7.61 10.88
CA HIS A 152 11.30 7.78 12.32
C HIS A 152 9.87 7.50 12.83
N TRP A 153 8.85 7.46 11.96
CA TRP A 153 7.48 7.05 12.31
C TRP A 153 7.20 5.56 12.11
N ILE A 154 8.18 4.79 11.63
CA ILE A 154 8.05 3.35 11.38
C ILE A 154 8.63 2.59 12.59
N ASP A 155 7.91 1.57 13.06
CA ASP A 155 8.34 0.67 14.14
C ASP A 155 9.58 -0.16 13.74
N GLN A 156 10.38 -0.59 14.72
CA GLN A 156 11.60 -1.36 14.47
C GLN A 156 11.34 -2.70 13.76
N ASN A 157 10.22 -3.36 14.01
CA ASN A 157 9.88 -4.61 13.32
C ASN A 157 9.55 -4.36 11.86
N THR A 158 8.75 -3.35 11.57
CA THR A 158 8.41 -2.97 10.19
C THR A 158 9.64 -2.48 9.42
N LYS A 159 10.57 -1.79 10.09
CA LYS A 159 11.89 -1.46 9.51
C LYS A 159 12.66 -2.71 9.10
N LYS A 160 12.69 -3.74 9.95
CA LYS A 160 13.32 -5.03 9.62
C LYS A 160 12.60 -5.74 8.46
N SER A 161 11.27 -5.75 8.46
CA SER A 161 10.48 -6.29 7.36
C SER A 161 10.75 -5.57 6.04
N LEU A 162 10.89 -4.23 6.08
CA LEU A 162 11.32 -3.45 4.92
C LEU A 162 12.70 -3.93 4.46
N LEU A 163 13.68 -4.01 5.38
CA LEU A 163 15.05 -4.54 5.15
C LEU A 163 15.08 -5.94 4.54
N ASN A 164 14.12 -6.78 4.90
CA ASN A 164 13.99 -8.14 4.39
C ASN A 164 13.17 -8.23 3.08
N GLN A 165 12.68 -7.09 2.56
CA GLN A 165 11.79 -7.03 1.40
C GLN A 165 10.53 -7.87 1.57
N GLU A 166 10.03 -7.98 2.80
CA GLU A 166 8.77 -8.66 3.07
C GLU A 166 7.64 -7.91 2.36
N GLU A 167 6.76 -8.65 1.70
CA GLU A 167 5.82 -8.09 0.73
C GLU A 167 4.88 -7.04 1.33
N ASP A 168 4.52 -7.16 2.60
CA ASP A 168 3.55 -6.28 3.28
C ASP A 168 4.24 -5.15 4.06
N ALA A 169 5.57 -5.08 4.04
CA ALA A 169 6.35 -4.15 4.84
C ALA A 169 6.11 -2.68 4.44
N VAL A 170 5.94 -2.43 3.13
CA VAL A 170 5.66 -1.09 2.60
C VAL A 170 4.28 -0.61 3.04
N GLU A 171 3.26 -1.45 2.92
CA GLU A 171 1.90 -1.10 3.34
C GLU A 171 1.83 -0.87 4.86
N MET A 172 2.45 -1.76 5.63
CA MET A 172 2.54 -1.60 7.09
C MET A 172 3.27 -0.32 7.49
N ALA A 173 4.35 0.04 6.79
CA ALA A 173 5.08 1.28 7.01
C ALA A 173 4.24 2.52 6.68
N LEU A 174 3.52 2.51 5.55
CA LEU A 174 2.62 3.60 5.17
C LEU A 174 1.48 3.78 6.17
N ASN A 175 0.90 2.68 6.66
CA ASN A 175 -0.13 2.72 7.70
C ASN A 175 0.42 3.34 8.99
N GLN A 176 1.60 2.92 9.45
CA GLN A 176 2.23 3.51 10.64
C GLN A 176 2.55 5.00 10.46
N ILE A 177 3.12 5.39 9.31
CA ILE A 177 3.36 6.79 8.95
C ILE A 177 2.05 7.57 9.03
N HIS A 178 0.98 7.07 8.42
CA HIS A 178 -0.33 7.70 8.43
C HIS A 178 -0.85 7.91 9.87
N PHE A 179 -0.96 6.83 10.66
CA PHE A 179 -1.45 6.92 12.04
C PHE A 179 -0.60 7.82 12.93
N ASN A 180 0.73 7.71 12.86
CA ASN A 180 1.64 8.51 13.69
C ASN A 180 1.68 9.99 13.26
N SER A 181 1.46 10.28 11.97
CA SER A 181 1.31 11.66 11.49
C SER A 181 0.05 12.33 12.03
N LEU A 182 -1.06 11.58 12.13
CA LEU A 182 -2.33 12.08 12.69
C LEU A 182 -2.27 12.20 14.22
N GLY A 183 -1.64 11.24 14.91
CA GLY A 183 -1.49 11.25 16.37
C GLY A 183 -0.79 12.50 16.90
N LYS A 184 0.29 12.94 16.22
CA LYS A 184 0.98 14.21 16.56
C LYS A 184 0.18 15.46 16.22
N GLY A 185 -0.75 15.37 15.26
CA GLY A 185 -1.72 16.43 14.97
C GLY A 185 -2.78 16.55 16.07
N MET A 186 -3.28 15.42 16.58
CA MET A 186 -4.24 15.39 17.69
C MET A 186 -3.61 15.78 19.04
N GLU A 187 -2.35 15.46 19.28
CA GLU A 187 -1.65 15.86 20.51
C GLU A 187 -1.48 17.39 20.61
N ARG A 188 -1.42 18.09 19.47
CA ARG A 188 -1.43 19.57 19.41
C ARG A 188 -2.83 20.19 19.57
N VAL A 189 -3.90 19.41 19.37
CA VAL A 189 -5.31 19.84 19.48
C VAL A 189 -5.96 19.37 20.78
N ARG A 190 -5.28 18.51 21.56
CA ARG A 190 -5.68 18.13 22.92
C ARG A 190 -5.44 19.29 23.89
N ASP A 191 -6.30 20.30 23.75
CA ASP A 191 -6.59 21.24 24.81
C ASP A 191 -7.14 20.45 26.01
N LYS A 192 -6.88 20.93 27.23
CA LYS A 192 -6.97 20.18 28.50
C LYS A 192 -8.37 19.62 28.86
N ASN A 193 -9.38 19.82 28.02
CA ASN A 193 -10.78 19.42 28.22
C ASN A 193 -11.33 18.45 27.15
N SER A 194 -10.53 17.93 26.22
CA SER A 194 -11.05 16.99 25.21
C SER A 194 -11.25 15.57 25.76
N GLN A 195 -12.41 14.98 25.43
CA GLN A 195 -12.78 13.60 25.78
C GLN A 195 -11.69 12.57 25.41
N PRO A 196 -11.57 11.47 26.19
CA PRO A 196 -10.58 10.43 25.94
C PRO A 196 -10.75 9.82 24.55
N SER A 197 -9.63 9.50 23.91
CA SER A 197 -9.66 8.87 22.58
C SER A 197 -10.24 7.45 22.68
N TYR A 198 -10.74 6.92 21.57
CA TYR A 198 -11.20 5.53 21.49
C TYR A 198 -10.16 4.53 22.02
N ALA A 199 -8.86 4.77 21.77
CA ALA A 199 -7.78 3.95 22.32
C ALA A 199 -7.67 4.05 23.85
N GLU A 200 -7.90 5.21 24.46
CA GLU A 200 -7.94 5.37 25.92
C GLU A 200 -9.20 4.78 26.54
N ILE A 201 -10.35 4.86 25.84
CA ILE A 201 -11.60 4.22 26.26
C ILE A 201 -11.42 2.69 26.25
N VAL A 202 -10.76 2.15 25.22
CA VAL A 202 -10.46 0.71 25.09
C VAL A 202 -9.37 0.25 26.06
N LEU A 203 -8.39 1.10 26.39
CA LEU A 203 -7.31 0.77 27.33
C LEU A 203 -7.69 0.99 28.80
N LYS A 204 -8.63 1.90 29.12
CA LYS A 204 -9.13 2.13 30.49
C LYS A 204 -10.39 1.34 30.81
N GLY A 205 -11.20 1.00 29.81
CA GLY A 205 -12.36 0.15 29.96
C GLY A 205 -12.02 -1.31 29.68
N LYS A 206 -11.41 -1.99 30.65
CA LYS A 206 -11.55 -3.44 30.91
C LYS A 206 -10.74 -3.83 32.16
N GLY A 207 -11.27 -3.43 33.33
CA GLY A 207 -11.56 -4.45 34.32
C GLY A 207 -12.78 -5.22 33.80
N GLU A 208 -12.73 -6.54 33.86
CA GLU A 208 -13.67 -7.51 33.29
C GLU A 208 -13.31 -8.03 31.89
N ASP A 209 -12.69 -9.20 31.97
CA ASP A 209 -12.47 -10.24 30.98
C ASP A 209 -13.52 -10.28 29.86
N ASP A 210 -13.02 -10.33 28.62
CA ASP A 210 -13.35 -11.43 27.71
C ASP A 210 -12.46 -11.32 26.46
N GLY A 211 -11.59 -12.31 26.26
CA GLY A 211 -11.33 -12.83 24.92
C GLY A 211 -9.91 -12.89 24.37
N TRP A 212 -8.90 -12.17 24.91
CA TRP A 212 -7.53 -12.27 24.36
C TRP A 212 -6.47 -12.27 25.46
N ARG A 213 -6.17 -13.46 26.01
CA ARG A 213 -5.06 -13.65 26.93
C ARG A 213 -3.74 -13.53 26.16
N ARG A 214 -2.87 -12.60 26.60
CA ARG A 214 -1.44 -12.63 26.28
C ARG A 214 -0.85 -13.93 26.85
N VAL A 215 -0.31 -14.77 25.98
CA VAL A 215 0.46 -15.94 26.39
C VAL A 215 1.83 -15.45 26.86
N THR A 216 2.05 -15.41 28.18
CA THR A 216 3.40 -15.24 28.75
C THR A 216 3.98 -16.61 29.11
N TYR A 217 5.00 -17.05 28.38
CA TYR A 217 5.78 -18.23 28.74
C TYR A 217 6.63 -17.93 29.98
N LYS A 218 6.35 -18.60 31.10
CA LYS A 218 7.32 -18.70 32.21
C LYS A 218 8.37 -19.73 31.82
N LYS A 219 9.63 -19.30 31.67
CA LYS A 219 10.79 -20.20 31.59
C LYS A 219 10.81 -21.06 32.85
N LYS A 220 10.70 -22.38 32.71
CA LYS A 220 11.05 -23.32 33.78
C LYS A 220 12.55 -23.20 34.02
N GLN A 221 12.94 -22.84 35.24
CA GLN A 221 14.29 -23.07 35.71
C GLN A 221 14.48 -24.58 35.84
N SER A 222 15.42 -25.11 35.08
CA SER A 222 15.91 -26.48 35.16
C SER A 222 16.67 -26.66 36.47
N ALA A 223 16.25 -27.65 37.26
CA ALA A 223 17.04 -28.28 38.31
C ALA A 223 17.41 -29.69 37.82
#